data_AF-A0A7C5P0D4-F1
#
_entry.id   AF-A0A7C5P0D4-F1
#
_cell.length_a   1.000
_cell.length_b   1.000
_cell.length_c   1.000
_cell.angle_alpha   90.00
_cell.angle_beta   90.00
_cell.angle_gamma   90.00
#
_symmetry.space_group_name_H-M   'P 1'
#
loop_
_entity.id
_entity.type
_entity.pdbx_description
1 polymer ?
#
loop_
_entity_poly.entity_id
_entity_poly.type
_entity_poly.pdbx_seq_one_letter_code
_entity_poly.pdbx_strand_id
1 'polypeptide(L)'
;MFADRHIGPSADEIQHMLRVVGHESLDALVDAAIPAAIRLRRPLALPAPRPEPALLADLKAMMARNKITKSFLGRGYYGCFLPPVLQRNIL
;
A
#
# COMPACT_ATOMS: atom_id res chain seq x y z
N MET A 1 7.52 -8.81 -7.01
CA MET A 1 6.18 -8.56 -6.42
C MET A 1 6.12 -7.10 -5.95
N PHE A 2 4.95 -6.50 -5.66
CA PHE A 2 4.90 -5.14 -5.09
C PHE A 2 5.61 -5.07 -3.72
N ALA A 3 5.46 -6.11 -2.90
CA ALA A 3 6.11 -6.20 -1.59
C ALA A 3 7.63 -5.99 -1.67
N ASP A 4 8.31 -6.62 -2.63
CA ASP A 4 9.77 -6.50 -2.80
C ASP A 4 10.24 -5.09 -3.20
N ARG A 5 9.36 -4.28 -3.81
CA ARG A 5 9.63 -2.88 -4.15
C ARG A 5 9.22 -1.91 -3.04
N HIS A 6 8.37 -2.36 -2.13
CA HIS A 6 7.78 -1.56 -1.07
C HIS A 6 8.52 -1.74 0.26
N ILE A 7 8.98 -2.95 0.55
CA ILE A 7 9.78 -3.30 1.73
C ILE A 7 11.24 -3.07 1.35
N GLY A 8 11.86 -2.07 1.98
CA GLY A 8 13.23 -1.65 1.67
C GLY A 8 14.31 -2.70 1.98
N PRO A 9 14.35 -3.28 3.19
CA PRO A 9 15.38 -4.24 3.57
C PRO A 9 15.32 -5.53 2.75
N SER A 10 16.46 -5.89 2.19
CA SER A 10 16.72 -7.20 1.60
C SER A 10 16.81 -8.30 2.66
N ALA A 11 16.79 -9.57 2.23
CA ALA A 11 16.92 -10.70 3.14
C ALA A 11 18.23 -10.64 3.96
N ASP A 12 19.35 -10.24 3.35
CA ASP A 12 20.65 -10.14 4.03
C ASP A 12 20.68 -9.00 5.05
N GLU A 13 20.06 -7.86 4.72
CA GLU A 13 19.92 -6.72 5.64
C GLU A 13 19.03 -7.08 6.83
N ILE A 14 17.91 -7.77 6.59
CA ILE A 14 17.03 -8.28 7.65
C ILE A 14 17.83 -9.19 8.58
N GLN A 15 18.61 -10.13 8.05
CA GLN A 15 19.44 -11.02 8.85
C GLN A 15 20.52 -10.27 9.64
N HIS A 16 21.12 -9.23 9.05
CA HIS A 16 22.07 -8.38 9.75
C HIS A 16 21.40 -7.63 10.91
N MET A 17 20.25 -7.00 10.66
CA MET A 17 19.49 -6.27 11.68
C MET A 17 19.05 -7.19 12.82
N LEU A 18 18.55 -8.39 12.50
CA LEU A 18 18.13 -9.41 13.48
C LEU A 18 19.29 -9.80 14.42
N ARG A 19 20.50 -9.98 13.90
CA ARG A 19 21.69 -10.25 14.73
C ARG A 19 22.01 -9.10 15.67
N VAL A 20 21.87 -7.84 15.22
CA VAL A 20 22.11 -6.65 16.06
C VAL A 20 21.13 -6.59 17.23
N VAL A 21 19.86 -6.93 16.99
CA VAL A 21 18.82 -6.93 18.03
C VAL A 21 18.74 -8.24 18.81
N GLY A 22 19.58 -9.24 18.49
CA GLY A 22 19.68 -10.50 19.23
C GLY A 22 18.55 -11.49 18.97
N HIS A 23 17.93 -11.46 17.79
CA HIS A 23 16.86 -12.40 17.41
C HIS A 23 17.28 -13.26 16.21
N GLU A 24 16.82 -14.53 16.19
CA GLU A 24 17.17 -15.48 15.12
C GLU A 24 16.25 -15.38 13.90
N SER A 25 15.05 -14.82 14.06
CA SER A 25 14.06 -14.66 12.99
C SER A 25 13.11 -13.49 13.25
N LEU A 26 12.41 -13.07 12.20
CA LEU A 26 11.32 -12.10 12.33
C LEU A 26 10.20 -12.62 13.22
N ASP A 27 9.87 -13.92 13.15
CA ASP A 27 8.85 -14.51 14.02
C ASP A 27 9.25 -14.44 15.49
N ALA A 28 10.50 -14.77 15.83
CA ALA A 28 11.01 -14.70 17.19
C ALA A 28 10.99 -13.27 17.74
N LEU A 29 11.32 -12.28 16.89
CA LEU A 29 11.21 -10.86 17.25
C LEU A 29 9.74 -10.46 17.50
N VAL A 30 8.81 -10.90 16.64
CA VAL A 30 7.37 -10.59 16.79
C VAL A 30 6.79 -11.22 18.05
N ASP A 31 7.18 -12.45 18.39
CA ASP A 31 6.76 -13.12 19.62
C ASP A 31 7.26 -12.42 20.89
N ALA A 32 8.48 -11.88 20.86
CA ALA A 32 9.02 -11.09 21.96
C ALA A 32 8.34 -9.72 22.11
N ALA A 33 7.93 -9.10 20.99
CA ALA A 33 7.39 -7.75 20.97
C ALA A 33 5.87 -7.68 21.23
N ILE A 34 5.10 -8.69 20.81
CA ILE A 34 3.63 -8.66 20.84
C ILE A 34 3.09 -9.68 21.85
N PRO A 35 2.33 -9.25 22.87
CA PRO A 35 1.68 -10.18 23.80
C PRO A 35 0.77 -11.18 23.08
N ALA A 36 0.97 -12.47 23.35
CA ALA A 36 0.24 -13.56 22.68
C ALA A 36 -1.28 -13.51 22.87
N ALA A 37 -1.77 -12.82 23.92
CA ALA A 37 -3.18 -12.64 24.20
C ALA A 37 -3.91 -11.78 23.15
N ILE A 38 -3.19 -10.89 22.47
CA ILE A 38 -3.77 -9.98 21.45
C ILE A 38 -3.32 -10.32 20.02
N ARG A 39 -2.37 -11.26 19.86
CA ARG A 39 -1.87 -11.67 18.54
C ARG A 39 -2.94 -12.45 17.78
N LEU A 40 -3.22 -12.03 16.54
CA LEU A 40 -4.12 -12.76 15.64
C LEU A 40 -3.48 -14.11 15.25
N ARG A 41 -4.14 -15.22 15.57
CA ARG A 41 -3.63 -16.59 15.34
C ARG A 41 -3.99 -17.20 13.98
N ARG A 42 -4.57 -16.39 13.09
CA ARG A 42 -4.95 -16.79 11.75
C ARG A 42 -4.45 -15.75 10.75
N PRO A 43 -4.15 -16.15 9.51
CA PRO A 43 -3.85 -15.18 8.47
C PRO A 43 -5.04 -14.24 8.24
N LEU A 44 -4.74 -13.05 7.71
CA LEU A 44 -5.78 -12.11 7.28
C LEU A 44 -6.60 -12.75 6.15
N ALA A 45 -7.91 -12.60 6.22
CA ALA A 45 -8.83 -13.08 5.18
C ALA A 45 -8.89 -12.05 4.04
N LEU A 46 -7.84 -12.00 3.23
CA LEU A 46 -7.71 -11.09 2.10
C LEU A 46 -7.59 -11.87 0.78
N PRO A 47 -8.01 -11.28 -0.36
CA PRO A 47 -7.74 -11.84 -1.67
C PRO A 47 -6.23 -12.01 -1.91
N ALA A 48 -5.88 -12.92 -2.82
CA ALA A 48 -4.49 -13.09 -3.23
C ALA A 48 -3.88 -11.76 -3.73
N PRO A 49 -2.59 -11.52 -3.47
CA PRO A 49 -1.92 -10.32 -3.95
C PRO A 49 -1.95 -10.28 -5.47
N ARG A 50 -2.24 -9.10 -6.02
CA ARG A 50 -2.23 -8.87 -7.47
C ARG A 50 -0.92 -8.20 -7.90
N PRO A 51 -0.38 -8.52 -9.08
CA PRO A 51 0.73 -7.77 -9.64
C PRO A 51 0.28 -6.34 -9.98
N GLU A 52 1.19 -5.38 -9.82
CA GLU A 52 0.91 -3.95 -9.95
C GLU A 52 0.30 -3.54 -11.31
N PRO A 53 0.75 -4.07 -12.47
CA PRO A 53 0.10 -3.76 -13.74
C PRO A 53 -1.36 -4.24 -13.82
N ALA A 54 -1.65 -5.41 -13.27
CA ALA A 54 -3.01 -5.96 -13.26
C ALA A 54 -3.92 -5.14 -12.32
N LEU A 55 -3.40 -4.73 -11.15
CA LEU A 55 -4.12 -3.86 -10.23
C LEU A 55 -4.51 -2.53 -10.91
N LEU A 56 -3.60 -1.90 -11.64
CA LEU A 56 -3.88 -0.65 -12.37
C LEU A 56 -4.94 -0.85 -13.47
N ALA A 57 -4.92 -1.98 -14.18
CA ALA A 57 -5.93 -2.31 -15.17
C ALA A 57 -7.32 -2.46 -14.54
N ASP A 58 -7.42 -3.19 -13.43
CA ASP A 58 -8.68 -3.40 -12.70
C ASP A 58 -9.25 -2.09 -12.15
N LEU A 59 -8.39 -1.24 -11.59
CA LEU A 59 -8.79 0.09 -11.10
C LEU A 59 -9.31 0.97 -12.25
N LYS A 60 -8.64 0.97 -13.40
CA LYS A 60 -9.13 1.69 -14.59
C LYS A 60 -10.51 1.18 -15.02
N ALA A 61 -10.73 -0.13 -15.03
CA ALA A 61 -12.03 -0.72 -15.37
C ALA A 61 -13.13 -0.30 -14.38
N MET A 62 -12.81 -0.26 -13.08
CA MET A 62 -13.75 0.22 -12.06
C MET A 62 -14.08 1.71 -12.22
N MET A 63 -13.05 2.54 -12.46
CA MET A 63 -13.18 3.99 -12.66
C MET A 63 -14.01 4.34 -13.91
N ALA A 64 -13.93 3.52 -14.96
CA ALA A 64 -14.68 3.72 -16.21
C ALA A 64 -16.21 3.70 -16.02
N ARG A 65 -16.71 3.19 -14.89
CA ARG A 65 -18.13 3.21 -14.55
C ARG A 65 -18.61 4.56 -14.03
N ASN A 66 -17.70 5.46 -13.65
CA ASN A 66 -18.04 6.78 -13.15
C ASN A 66 -18.50 7.70 -14.29
N LYS A 67 -19.54 8.50 -14.05
CA LYS A 67 -20.03 9.49 -15.01
C LYS A 67 -19.43 10.85 -14.67
N ILE A 68 -18.51 11.33 -15.51
CA ILE A 68 -17.93 12.66 -15.38
C ILE A 68 -18.82 13.65 -16.12
N THR A 69 -19.52 14.51 -15.38
CA THR A 69 -20.39 15.55 -15.91
C THR A 69 -19.93 16.93 -15.46
N LYS A 70 -20.35 17.98 -16.18
CA LYS A 70 -20.21 19.35 -15.68
C LYS A 70 -21.13 19.53 -14.48
N SER A 71 -20.56 19.63 -13.28
CA SER A 71 -21.30 19.81 -12.04
C SER A 71 -21.36 21.29 -11.68
N PHE A 72 -22.58 21.82 -11.53
CA PHE A 72 -22.85 23.19 -11.08
C PHE A 72 -23.61 23.21 -9.75
N LEU A 73 -23.48 22.14 -8.96
CA LEU A 73 -24.16 22.02 -7.66
C LEU A 73 -23.67 23.03 -6.62
N GLY A 74 -22.46 23.57 -6.80
CA GLY A 74 -21.84 24.50 -5.85
C GLY A 74 -21.54 23.84 -4.51
N ARG A 75 -21.96 24.47 -3.41
CA ARG A 75 -21.75 23.99 -2.03
C ARG A 75 -20.29 23.78 -1.63
N GLY A 76 -19.39 24.62 -2.16
CA GLY A 76 -17.97 24.64 -1.78
C GLY A 76 -17.03 23.85 -2.68
N TYR A 77 -17.53 23.17 -3.71
CA TYR A 77 -16.71 22.52 -4.74
C TYR A 77 -17.03 23.08 -6.12
N TYR A 78 -16.00 23.58 -6.80
CA TYR A 78 -16.11 24.19 -8.12
C TYR A 78 -15.03 23.61 -9.03
N GLY A 79 -15.41 23.20 -10.24
CA GLY A 79 -14.45 22.70 -11.22
C GLY A 79 -13.47 23.82 -11.62
N CYS A 80 -12.18 23.50 -11.67
CA CYS A 80 -11.14 24.43 -12.10
C CYS A 80 -10.26 23.79 -13.18
N PHE A 81 -9.62 24.64 -13.99
CA PHE A 81 -8.55 24.19 -14.86
C PHE A 81 -7.28 24.01 -14.01
N LEU A 82 -6.81 22.77 -13.86
CA LEU A 82 -5.51 22.48 -13.26
C LEU A 82 -4.44 22.57 -14.35
N PRO A 83 -3.52 23.55 -14.29
CA PRO A 83 -2.45 23.64 -15.28
C PRO A 83 -1.64 22.34 -15.37
N PRO A 84 -1.45 21.75 -16.57
CA PRO A 84 -0.79 20.45 -16.73
C PRO A 84 0.62 20.38 -16.14
N VAL A 85 1.35 21.50 -16.14
CA VAL A 85 2.69 21.59 -15.55
C VAL A 85 2.68 21.42 -14.04
N LEU A 86 1.64 21.91 -13.35
CA LEU A 86 1.48 21.72 -11.91
C LEU A 86 1.07 20.29 -11.62
N GLN A 87 0.15 19.74 -12.42
CA GLN A 87 -0.29 18.34 -12.26
C GLN A 87 0.87 17.35 -12.43
N ARG A 88 1.78 17.55 -13.38
CA ARG A 88 2.86 16.60 -13.68
C ARG A 88 4.05 16.69 -12.74
N ASN A 89 4.40 17.89 -12.30
CA ASN A 89 5.69 18.13 -11.63
C ASN A 89 5.55 18.36 -10.11
N ILE A 90 4.32 18.41 -9.58
CA ILE A 90 4.07 18.63 -8.15
C ILE A 90 3.27 17.48 -7.54
N LEU A 91 2.21 17.01 -8.21
CA LEU A 91 1.27 16.01 -7.69
C LEU A 91 1.69 14.56 -8.01
#